data_AF-A0A0R3SZE8-F1
#
_entry.id   AF-A0A0R3SZE8-F1
#
_cell.length_a   1.000
_cell.length_b   1.000
_cell.length_c   1.000
_cell.angle_alpha   90.00
_cell.angle_beta   90.00
_cell.angle_gamma   90.00
#
_symmetry.space_group_name_H-M   'P 1'
#
loop_
_entity.id
_entity.type
_entity.pdbx_description
1 polymer ?
#
loop_
_entity_poly.entity_id
_entity_poly.type
_entity_poly.pdbx_seq_one_letter_code
_entity_poly.pdbx_strand_id
1 'polypeptide(L)'
;MRRMHHYRAVLMEVIDFEKQALTEDLNISNTHVNKWFSKAQARKSRLVERRSLSLNFWCLSPALCMRSLAENTYSLILASGTLAPLDALVAELQLEFPVRLEAGHVVPAQRVLAACVARGPKGARLCATYANQNAFVFQDDVGCLLLEASKCVPGGVLCFFPSYGLMDKMIARWE
;
A
#
# COMPACT_ATOMS: atom_id res chain seq x y z
N MET A 1 23.01 6.83 -28.29
CA MET A 1 21.53 6.92 -28.24
C MET A 1 21.00 5.88 -27.25
N ARG A 2 20.32 6.32 -26.19
CA ARG A 2 19.96 5.50 -25.02
C ARG A 2 18.82 4.52 -25.35
N ARG A 3 18.92 3.31 -24.79
CA ARG A 3 18.12 2.11 -25.05
C ARG A 3 16.66 2.25 -24.57
N MET A 4 15.74 2.67 -25.46
CA MET A 4 14.31 2.79 -25.13
C MET A 4 13.56 1.45 -25.02
N HIS A 5 14.18 0.32 -25.36
CA HIS A 5 13.50 -1.00 -25.34
C HIS A 5 13.12 -1.49 -23.93
N HIS A 6 13.69 -0.90 -22.87
CA HIS A 6 13.30 -1.19 -21.48
C HIS A 6 12.12 -0.34 -20.99
N TYR A 7 11.67 0.62 -21.80
CA TYR A 7 10.61 1.56 -21.43
C TYR A 7 9.34 1.29 -22.22
N ARG A 8 8.21 1.37 -21.53
CA ARG A 8 6.89 1.40 -22.16
C ARG A 8 6.31 2.80 -22.03
N ALA A 9 5.97 3.42 -23.16
CA ALA A 9 5.22 4.67 -23.18
C ALA A 9 3.73 4.36 -23.02
N VAL A 10 3.08 4.99 -22.05
CA VAL A 10 1.64 4.82 -21.76
C VAL A 10 0.99 6.19 -21.62
N LEU A 11 0.05 6.47 -22.51
CA LEU A 11 -0.84 7.62 -22.36
C LEU A 11 -2.03 7.19 -21.50
N MET A 12 -2.26 7.90 -20.40
CA MET A 12 -3.37 7.64 -19.48
C MET A 12 -4.17 8.92 -19.24
N GLU A 13 -5.46 8.76 -19.04
CA GLU A 13 -6.30 9.81 -18.47
C GLU A 13 -6.18 9.73 -16.94
N VAL A 14 -5.81 10.84 -16.32
CA VAL A 14 -5.70 10.98 -14.87
C VAL A 14 -6.86 11.84 -14.40
N ILE A 15 -7.58 11.33 -13.40
CA ILE A 15 -8.70 12.00 -12.77
C ILE A 15 -8.21 12.54 -11.42
N ASP A 16 -7.98 13.85 -11.37
CA ASP A 16 -7.59 14.55 -10.15
C ASP A 16 -8.81 15.25 -9.54
N PHE A 17 -8.74 15.44 -8.22
CA PHE A 17 -9.80 16.08 -7.46
C PHE A 17 -9.23 17.32 -6.75
N GLU A 18 -9.52 18.50 -7.29
CA GLU A 18 -9.08 19.77 -6.71
C GLU A 18 -10.17 20.34 -5.79
N LYS A 19 -9.77 20.83 -4.61
CA LYS A 19 -10.66 21.57 -3.72
C LYS A 19 -10.76 23.01 -4.20
N GLN A 20 -11.87 23.38 -4.86
CA GLN A 20 -12.18 24.78 -5.13
C GLN A 20 -12.94 25.38 -3.95
N ALA A 21 -12.45 26.52 -3.45
CA ALA A 21 -13.20 27.33 -2.51
C ALA A 21 -14.38 27.96 -3.25
N LEU A 22 -15.59 27.76 -2.75
CA LEU A 22 -16.75 28.53 -3.20
C LEU A 22 -16.49 30.00 -2.83
N THR A 23 -16.25 30.86 -3.81
CA THR A 23 -16.44 32.31 -3.66
C THR A 23 -17.93 32.54 -3.60
N GLU A 24 -18.48 32.68 -2.39
CA GLU A 24 -19.80 33.30 -2.24
C GLU A 24 -19.67 34.76 -2.67
N ASP A 25 -20.33 35.14 -3.77
CA ASP A 25 -20.55 36.54 -4.13
C ASP A 25 -21.41 37.17 -3.01
N LEU A 26 -20.73 37.76 -2.03
CA LEU A 26 -21.37 38.47 -0.92
C LEU A 26 -22.03 39.74 -1.45
N ASN A 27 -23.33 39.66 -1.72
CA ASN A 27 -24.18 40.84 -1.88
C ASN A 27 -24.34 41.48 -0.49
N ILE A 28 -23.54 42.52 -0.22
CA ILE A 28 -23.52 43.22 1.07
C ILE A 28 -24.85 43.97 1.24
N SER A 29 -25.72 43.47 2.12
CA SER A 29 -26.69 44.31 2.81
C SER A 29 -26.51 44.16 4.32
N ASN A 30 -26.37 45.32 4.96
CA ASN A 30 -26.06 45.53 6.38
C ASN A 30 -26.95 44.72 7.33
N THR A 31 -26.36 44.09 8.34
CA THR A 31 -26.71 44.33 9.75
C THR A 31 -25.67 43.74 10.69
N HIS A 32 -25.22 44.59 11.60
CA HIS A 32 -24.30 44.32 12.68
C HIS A 32 -24.91 43.37 13.73
N VAL A 33 -24.03 42.80 14.55
CA VAL A 33 -24.31 42.01 15.77
C VAL A 33 -24.58 40.52 15.51
N ASN A 34 -23.51 39.74 15.33
CA ASN A 34 -23.34 38.33 15.77
C ASN A 34 -22.02 37.70 15.22
N LYS A 35 -20.91 38.45 15.24
CA LYS A 35 -19.64 38.04 14.61
C LYS A 35 -18.66 37.27 15.53
N TRP A 36 -19.08 36.91 16.75
CA TRP A 36 -18.20 36.31 17.77
C TRP A 36 -18.57 34.89 18.21
N PHE A 37 -19.65 34.29 17.68
CA PHE A 37 -20.11 32.95 18.09
C PHE A 37 -20.25 31.89 16.98
N SER A 38 -19.87 32.16 15.72
CA SER A 38 -19.78 31.11 14.70
C SER A 38 -18.40 30.43 14.73
N LYS A 39 -18.32 29.31 15.45
CA LYS A 39 -17.29 28.28 15.26
C LYS A 39 -17.01 28.11 13.76
N ALA A 40 -15.73 28.13 13.38
CA ALA A 40 -15.17 27.66 12.12
C ALA A 40 -16.23 27.11 11.15
N GLN A 41 -16.86 28.02 10.40
CA GLN A 41 -17.75 27.65 9.31
C GLN A 41 -16.82 27.06 8.26
N ALA A 42 -16.66 25.73 8.31
CA ALA A 42 -15.80 24.98 7.42
C ALA A 42 -16.09 25.46 6.01
N ARG A 43 -15.14 26.16 5.38
CA ARG A 43 -15.26 26.63 3.99
C ARG A 43 -15.75 25.43 3.19
N LYS A 44 -17.01 25.50 2.71
CA LYS A 44 -17.56 24.49 1.80
C LYS A 44 -16.65 24.50 0.57
N SER A 45 -15.73 23.55 0.52
CA SER A 45 -14.88 23.33 -0.65
C SER A 45 -15.59 22.31 -1.50
N ARG A 46 -15.86 22.66 -2.74
CA ARG A 46 -16.38 21.71 -3.71
C ARG A 46 -15.18 20.95 -4.28
N LEU A 47 -15.23 19.63 -4.21
CA LEU A 47 -14.28 18.79 -4.91
C LEU A 47 -14.67 18.81 -6.39
N VAL A 48 -13.81 19.35 -7.24
CA VAL A 48 -14.04 19.41 -8.69
C VAL A 48 -13.17 18.35 -9.35
N GLU A 49 -13.82 17.48 -10.13
CA GLU A 49 -13.15 16.48 -10.95
C GLU A 49 -12.45 17.19 -12.12
N ARG A 50 -11.13 16.98 -12.25
CA ARG A 50 -10.33 17.48 -13.35
C ARG A 50 -9.70 16.30 -14.07
N ARG A 51 -10.00 16.19 -15.36
CA ARG A 51 -9.40 15.20 -16.25
C ARG A 51 -8.17 15.79 -16.92
N SER A 52 -7.05 15.09 -16.84
CA SER A 52 -5.81 15.45 -17.50
C SER A 52 -5.23 14.26 -18.26
N LEU A 53 -4.48 14.52 -19.32
CA LEU A 53 -3.75 13.48 -20.05
C LEU A 53 -2.31 13.42 -19.53
N SER A 54 -1.86 12.24 -19.15
CA SER A 54 -0.50 11.99 -18.68
C SER A 54 0.21 11.01 -19.61
N LEU A 55 1.34 11.44 -20.18
CA LEU A 55 2.24 10.57 -20.93
C LEU A 55 3.33 10.05 -20.00
N ASN A 56 3.32 8.75 -19.74
CA ASN A 56 4.23 8.11 -18.80
C ASN A 56 5.22 7.21 -19.52
N PHE A 57 6.49 7.25 -19.11
CA PHE A 57 7.53 6.31 -19.56
C PHE A 57 7.89 5.38 -18.41
N TRP A 58 7.37 4.16 -18.45
CA TRP A 58 7.60 3.19 -17.38
C TRP A 58 8.82 2.33 -17.70
N CYS A 59 9.83 2.40 -16.83
CA CYS A 59 10.97 1.47 -16.89
C CYS A 59 10.53 0.11 -16.37
N LEU A 60 10.56 -0.91 -17.22
CA LEU A 60 10.13 -2.27 -16.88
C LEU A 60 11.28 -3.16 -16.42
N SER A 61 12.51 -2.63 -16.34
CA SER A 61 13.69 -3.39 -15.96
C SER A 61 14.56 -2.60 -14.98
N PRO A 62 14.72 -3.05 -13.72
CA PRO A 62 15.57 -2.37 -12.75
C PRO A 62 17.06 -2.49 -13.12
N ALA A 63 17.42 -3.50 -13.92
CA ALA A 63 18.79 -3.76 -14.39
C ALA A 63 19.44 -2.56 -15.06
N LEU A 64 18.66 -1.71 -15.75
CA LEU A 64 19.18 -0.53 -16.41
C LEU A 64 19.86 0.43 -15.42
N CYS A 65 19.19 0.74 -14.32
CA CYS A 65 19.73 1.61 -13.28
C CYS A 65 20.84 0.91 -12.51
N MET A 66 20.65 -0.37 -12.20
CA MET A 66 21.59 -1.16 -11.40
C MET A 66 22.92 -1.39 -12.12
N ARG A 67 22.93 -1.64 -13.43
CA ARG A 67 24.17 -1.71 -14.23
C ARG A 67 24.91 -0.39 -14.25
N SER A 68 24.20 0.71 -14.46
CA SER A 68 24.81 2.03 -14.38
C SER A 68 25.43 2.27 -13.00
N LEU A 69 24.81 1.79 -11.92
CA LEU A 69 25.39 1.93 -10.59
C LEU A 69 26.64 1.05 -10.42
N ALA A 70 26.58 -0.21 -10.84
CA ALA A 70 27.69 -1.15 -10.74
C ALA A 70 28.92 -0.72 -11.56
N GLU A 71 28.72 -0.16 -12.76
CA GLU A 71 29.81 0.32 -13.63
C GLU A 71 30.48 1.60 -13.11
N ASN A 72 29.75 2.44 -12.35
CA ASN A 72 30.24 3.73 -11.88
C ASN A 72 30.65 3.74 -10.40
N THR A 73 30.63 2.58 -9.73
CA THR A 73 31.02 2.45 -8.32
C THR A 73 32.19 1.48 -8.17
N TYR A 74 33.02 1.72 -7.16
CA TYR A 74 34.13 0.82 -6.85
C TYR A 74 33.65 -0.52 -6.28
N SER A 75 32.60 -0.47 -5.45
CA SER A 75 31.99 -1.66 -4.84
C SER A 75 30.51 -1.40 -4.59
N LEU A 76 29.68 -2.40 -4.90
CA LEU A 76 28.24 -2.40 -4.64
C LEU A 76 27.91 -3.51 -3.65
N ILE A 77 27.46 -3.13 -2.45
CA ILE A 77 27.05 -4.06 -1.40
C ILE A 77 25.56 -3.88 -1.15
N LEU A 78 24.80 -4.97 -1.25
CA LEU A 78 23.37 -5.00 -0.93
C LEU A 78 23.16 -5.80 0.35
N ALA A 79 22.58 -5.16 1.37
CA ALA A 79 22.31 -5.78 2.66
C ALA A 79 20.89 -5.47 3.11
N SER A 80 20.12 -6.52 3.44
CA SER A 80 18.79 -6.41 4.04
C SER A 80 18.44 -7.73 4.73
N GLY A 81 17.58 -7.65 5.76
CA GLY A 81 17.13 -8.82 6.53
C GLY A 81 16.11 -9.71 5.82
N THR A 82 15.61 -9.30 4.65
CA THR A 82 14.51 -9.99 3.94
C THR A 82 14.78 -10.18 2.45
N LEU A 83 16.06 -10.28 2.04
CA LEU A 83 16.43 -10.41 0.62
C LEU A 83 16.27 -11.84 0.06
N ALA A 84 16.11 -12.85 0.91
CA ALA A 84 15.97 -14.22 0.48
C ALA A 84 14.63 -14.44 -0.26
N PRO A 85 14.59 -15.22 -1.35
CA PRO A 85 15.72 -15.96 -1.95
C PRO A 85 16.62 -15.09 -2.86
N LEU A 86 17.94 -15.14 -2.66
CA LEU A 86 18.89 -14.29 -3.41
C LEU A 86 18.92 -14.55 -4.92
N ASP A 87 18.60 -15.77 -5.37
CA ASP A 87 18.60 -16.09 -6.81
C ASP A 87 17.53 -15.32 -7.58
N ALA A 88 16.35 -15.11 -6.99
CA ALA A 88 15.30 -14.30 -7.59
C ALA A 88 15.73 -12.83 -7.69
N LEU A 89 16.35 -12.30 -6.62
CA LEU A 89 16.85 -10.94 -6.60
C LEU A 89 17.94 -10.71 -7.67
N VAL A 90 18.89 -11.63 -7.79
CA VAL A 90 19.95 -11.60 -8.81
C VAL A 90 19.34 -11.61 -10.21
N ALA A 91 18.36 -12.47 -10.47
CA ALA A 91 17.67 -12.55 -11.76
C ALA A 91 16.94 -11.25 -12.12
N GLU A 92 16.23 -10.64 -11.16
CA GLU A 92 15.51 -9.37 -11.37
C GLU A 92 16.47 -8.20 -11.63
N LEU A 93 17.56 -8.09 -10.87
CA LEU A 93 18.54 -7.01 -11.02
C LEU A 93 19.45 -7.20 -12.25
N GLN A 94 19.52 -8.41 -12.81
CA GLN A 94 20.43 -8.80 -13.90
C GLN A 94 21.87 -8.33 -13.66
N LEU A 95 22.33 -8.52 -12.42
CA LEU A 95 23.68 -8.21 -11.94
C LEU A 95 24.24 -9.43 -11.23
N GLU A 96 25.53 -9.70 -11.42
CA GLU A 96 26.21 -10.75 -10.68
C GLU A 96 26.68 -10.26 -9.32
N PHE A 97 26.32 -11.00 -8.27
CA PHE A 97 26.85 -10.83 -6.92
C PHE A 97 27.71 -12.05 -6.60
N PRO A 98 29.05 -11.95 -6.69
CA PRO A 98 29.94 -13.11 -6.48
C PRO A 98 30.01 -13.52 -5.00
N VAL A 99 29.83 -12.56 -4.08
CA VAL A 99 29.73 -12.82 -2.64
C VAL A 99 28.26 -12.78 -2.26
N ARG A 100 27.73 -13.90 -1.78
CA ARG A 100 26.36 -14.05 -1.32
C ARG A 100 26.34 -14.66 0.07
N LEU A 101 25.52 -14.11 0.95
CA LEU A 101 25.35 -14.60 2.31
C LEU A 101 23.88 -14.52 2.69
N GLU A 102 23.25 -15.68 2.90
CA GLU A 102 21.96 -15.79 3.58
C GLU A 102 22.23 -16.29 5.00
N ALA A 103 22.16 -15.40 5.97
CA ALA A 103 22.33 -15.77 7.36
C ALA A 103 21.09 -16.51 7.88
N GLY A 104 21.31 -17.55 8.68
CA GLY A 104 20.23 -18.23 9.38
C GLY A 104 19.50 -17.30 10.37
N HIS A 105 18.30 -17.71 10.78
CA HIS A 105 17.52 -16.96 11.76
C HIS A 105 18.23 -16.92 13.12
N VAL A 106 18.50 -15.73 13.63
CA VAL A 106 19.20 -15.54 14.92
C VAL A 106 18.30 -15.87 16.11
N VAL A 107 16.98 -15.81 15.93
CA VAL A 107 16.03 -16.10 17.01
C VAL A 107 15.74 -17.60 17.06
N PRO A 108 15.79 -18.24 18.23
CA PRO A 108 15.41 -19.64 18.38
C PRO A 108 13.96 -19.90 17.96
N ALA A 109 13.69 -21.05 17.34
CA ALA A 109 12.36 -21.43 16.88
C ALA A 109 11.30 -21.45 18.00
N GLN A 110 11.70 -21.63 19.26
CA GLN A 110 10.80 -21.61 20.41
C GLN A 110 10.24 -20.21 20.72
N ARG A 111 10.85 -19.15 20.17
CA ARG A 111 10.46 -17.76 20.41
C ARG A 111 9.72 -17.12 19.23
N VAL A 112 9.57 -17.84 18.11
CA VAL A 112 8.89 -17.34 16.90
C VAL A 112 8.07 -18.46 16.29
N LEU A 113 6.76 -18.23 16.16
CA LEU A 113 5.85 -19.10 15.43
C LEU A 113 5.47 -18.45 14.10
N ALA A 114 5.85 -19.07 12.99
CA ALA A 114 5.35 -18.73 11.66
C ALA A 114 4.39 -19.85 11.22
N ALA A 115 3.13 -19.51 11.00
CA ALA A 115 2.09 -20.48 10.64
C ALA A 115 1.15 -19.93 9.57
N CYS A 116 0.68 -20.81 8.69
CA CYS A 116 -0.37 -20.50 7.72
C CYS A 116 -1.71 -21.00 8.24
N VAL A 117 -2.67 -20.09 8.39
CA VAL A 117 -4.04 -20.41 8.80
C VAL A 117 -4.91 -20.53 7.55
N ALA A 118 -5.25 -21.75 7.15
CA ALA A 118 -5.99 -22.01 5.92
C ALA A 118 -7.53 -21.88 6.08
N ARG A 119 -8.04 -21.99 7.30
CA ARG A 119 -9.47 -21.94 7.63
C ARG A 119 -9.70 -21.11 8.90
N GLY A 120 -10.78 -20.34 8.93
CA GLY A 120 -11.14 -19.57 10.12
C GLY A 120 -11.95 -20.39 11.12
N PRO A 121 -12.30 -19.78 12.27
CA PRO A 121 -13.00 -20.45 13.37
C PRO A 121 -14.35 -21.08 12.99
N LYS A 122 -15.05 -20.51 11.99
CA LYS A 122 -16.31 -21.04 11.45
C LYS A 122 -16.11 -22.07 10.34
N GLY A 123 -14.86 -22.41 10.02
CA GLY A 123 -14.48 -23.44 9.05
C GLY A 123 -14.40 -22.97 7.59
N ALA A 124 -14.64 -21.67 7.33
CA ALA A 124 -14.55 -21.13 5.98
C ALA A 124 -13.08 -21.07 5.54
N ARG A 125 -12.84 -21.27 4.24
CA ARG A 125 -11.49 -21.21 3.68
C ARG A 125 -11.01 -19.75 3.63
N LEU A 126 -9.89 -19.46 4.27
CA LEU A 126 -9.28 -18.12 4.27
C LEU A 126 -8.47 -17.91 2.99
N CYS A 127 -9.17 -17.59 1.91
CA CYS A 127 -8.56 -17.34 0.60
C CYS A 127 -9.04 -16.00 0.04
N ALA A 128 -8.22 -14.97 0.19
CA ALA A 128 -8.53 -13.58 -0.14
C ALA A 128 -8.44 -13.26 -1.65
N THR A 129 -9.11 -14.03 -2.50
CA THR A 129 -9.25 -13.68 -3.93
C THR A 129 -10.27 -12.56 -4.10
N TYR A 130 -10.26 -11.88 -5.26
CA TYR A 130 -11.21 -10.79 -5.54
C TYR A 130 -12.69 -11.20 -5.36
N ALA A 131 -13.04 -12.43 -5.75
CA ALA A 131 -14.38 -12.97 -5.57
C ALA A 131 -14.67 -13.27 -4.09
N ASN A 132 -13.77 -13.99 -3.41
CA ASN A 132 -14.01 -14.47 -2.05
C ASN A 132 -14.01 -13.35 -1.02
N GLN A 133 -13.17 -12.32 -1.19
CA GLN A 133 -13.08 -11.21 -0.25
C GLN A 133 -14.39 -10.40 -0.12
N ASN A 134 -15.29 -10.54 -1.10
CA ASN A 134 -16.61 -9.90 -1.08
C ASN A 134 -17.69 -10.77 -0.40
N ALA A 135 -17.41 -12.04 -0.11
CA ALA A 135 -18.36 -12.92 0.54
C ALA A 135 -18.39 -12.65 2.05
N PHE A 136 -19.58 -12.39 2.61
CA PHE A 136 -19.72 -12.14 4.05
C PHE A 136 -19.21 -13.28 4.93
N VAL A 137 -19.35 -14.54 4.47
CA VAL A 137 -18.79 -15.70 5.18
C VAL A 137 -17.28 -15.57 5.37
N PHE A 138 -16.55 -15.11 4.36
CA PHE A 138 -15.11 -14.89 4.46
C PHE A 138 -14.78 -13.71 5.39
N GLN A 139 -15.49 -12.59 5.23
CA GLN A 139 -15.27 -11.39 6.05
C GLN A 139 -15.52 -11.67 7.54
N ASP A 140 -16.60 -12.36 7.85
CA ASP A 140 -16.98 -12.71 9.22
C ASP A 140 -15.98 -13.70 9.83
N ASP A 141 -15.47 -14.66 9.06
CA ASP A 141 -14.54 -15.66 9.57
C ASP A 141 -13.14 -15.07 9.82
N VAL A 142 -12.70 -14.13 8.98
CA VAL A 142 -11.49 -13.32 9.23
C VAL A 142 -11.67 -12.48 10.49
N GLY A 143 -12.82 -11.83 10.67
CA GLY A 143 -13.11 -11.03 11.86
C GLY A 143 -13.11 -11.87 13.14
N CYS A 144 -13.74 -13.05 13.10
CA CYS A 144 -13.71 -14.00 14.22
C CYS A 144 -12.29 -14.46 14.55
N LEU A 145 -11.48 -14.78 13.53
CA LEU A 145 -10.07 -15.16 13.73
C LEU A 145 -9.28 -14.05 14.44
N LEU A 146 -9.42 -12.80 13.99
CA LEU A 146 -8.73 -11.67 14.59
C LEU A 146 -9.20 -11.40 16.03
N LEU A 147 -10.49 -11.56 16.30
CA LEU A 147 -11.05 -11.42 17.65
C LEU A 147 -10.48 -12.49 18.60
N GLU A 148 -10.43 -13.74 18.17
CA GLU A 148 -9.85 -14.83 18.97
C GLU A 148 -8.35 -14.62 19.21
N ALA A 149 -7.60 -14.27 18.16
CA ALA A 149 -6.18 -13.95 18.29
C ALA A 149 -5.94 -12.80 19.28
N SER A 150 -6.75 -11.73 19.20
CA SER A 150 -6.61 -10.56 20.07
C SER A 150 -6.92 -10.86 21.54
N LYS A 151 -7.79 -11.83 21.83
CA LYS A 151 -8.06 -12.28 23.20
C LYS A 151 -6.90 -13.08 23.80
N CYS A 152 -6.15 -13.80 22.96
CA CYS A 152 -5.06 -14.67 23.40
C CYS A 152 -3.69 -13.99 23.42
N VAL A 153 -3.46 -12.95 22.60
CA VAL A 153 -2.15 -12.30 22.45
C VAL A 153 -1.99 -11.14 23.43
N PRO A 154 -1.08 -11.24 24.43
CA PRO A 154 -0.77 -10.12 25.30
C PRO A 154 0.07 -9.05 24.56
N GLY A 155 -0.17 -7.77 24.85
CA GLY A 155 0.64 -6.67 24.32
C GLY A 155 0.18 -6.10 22.96
N GLY A 156 -0.87 -6.67 22.36
CA GLY A 156 -1.51 -6.14 21.16
C GLY A 156 -1.23 -6.94 19.89
N VAL A 157 -1.98 -6.65 18.83
CA VAL A 157 -1.92 -7.33 17.53
C VAL A 157 -1.65 -6.31 16.43
N LEU A 158 -0.69 -6.62 15.55
CA LEU A 158 -0.45 -5.87 14.33
C LEU A 158 -0.98 -6.68 13.14
N CYS A 159 -1.95 -6.11 12.41
CA CYS A 159 -2.61 -6.76 11.27
C CYS A 159 -2.37 -5.95 9.99
N PHE A 160 -1.93 -6.63 8.92
CA PHE A 160 -1.73 -6.03 7.61
C PHE A 160 -2.77 -6.54 6.61
N PHE A 161 -3.37 -5.63 5.86
CA PHE A 161 -4.27 -5.95 4.74
C PHE A 161 -3.57 -5.67 3.39
N PRO A 162 -3.89 -6.44 2.33
CA PRO A 162 -3.36 -6.21 0.98
C PRO A 162 -3.63 -4.81 0.38
N SER A 163 -4.67 -4.11 0.84
CA SER A 163 -4.98 -2.74 0.42
C SER A 163 -5.87 -2.03 1.45
N TYR A 164 -5.81 -0.70 1.46
CA TYR A 164 -6.70 0.12 2.29
C TYR A 164 -8.18 -0.11 1.93
N GLY A 165 -8.51 -0.22 0.64
CA GLY A 165 -9.90 -0.48 0.23
C GLY A 165 -10.44 -1.83 0.73
N LEU A 166 -9.59 -2.84 0.91
CA LEU A 166 -10.01 -4.09 1.56
C LEU A 166 -10.13 -3.90 3.07
N MET A 167 -9.18 -3.21 3.71
CA MET A 167 -9.22 -2.91 5.13
C MET A 167 -10.52 -2.17 5.51
N ASP A 168 -10.86 -1.08 4.81
CA ASP A 168 -12.06 -0.29 5.07
C ASP A 168 -13.34 -1.11 4.92
N LYS A 169 -13.39 -1.99 3.91
CA LYS A 169 -14.51 -2.91 3.71
C LYS A 169 -14.68 -3.89 4.87
N MET A 170 -13.58 -4.44 5.38
CA MET A 170 -13.61 -5.35 6.52
C MET A 170 -14.04 -4.62 7.80
N ILE A 171 -13.47 -3.44 8.05
CA ILE A 171 -13.85 -2.59 9.20
C ILE A 171 -15.34 -2.27 9.14
N ALA A 172 -15.84 -1.77 8.00
CA ALA A 172 -17.26 -1.44 7.83
C ALA A 172 -18.21 -2.65 7.99
N ARG A 173 -17.71 -3.88 7.83
CA ARG A 173 -18.48 -5.11 8.08
C ARG A 173 -18.51 -5.49 9.57
N TRP A 174 -17.48 -5.14 10.33
CA TRP A 174 -17.29 -5.54 11.73
C TRP A 174 -17.70 -4.47 12.74
N GLU A 175 -17.80 -3.20 12.31
CA GLU A 175 -18.50 -2.14 13.04
C GLU A 175 -20.02 -2.40 13.12
#